data_AF-A0A645EGF6-F1
#
_entry.id   AF-A0A645EGF6-F1
#
_cell.length_a   1.000
_cell.length_b   1.000
_cell.length_c   1.000
_cell.angle_alpha   90.00
_cell.angle_beta   90.00
_cell.angle_gamma   90.00
#
_symmetry.space_group_name_H-M   'P 1'
#
loop_
_entity.id
_entity.type
_entity.pdbx_description
1 polymer ?
#
loop_
_entity_poly.entity_id
_entity_poly.type
_entity_poly.pdbx_seq_one_letter_code
_entity_poly.pdbx_strand_id
1 'polypeptide(L)'
;MLYGEYKDEDKPYILTVSAADRMTVEIEYSETIGYEGRYTIKNTDDYARYRTISNSLKKIDRNRVILSLGQPLESSYEYILIIDSQAKDLVGNTSEDIRGDEFYFMGTDLAPVKVPDLDEEEDRLAAGAVKAALEARAGAVRNKIEKAVEAIREVRDEISNVKDMPDVEDARAWLTGDKLSFSPIYAAHHKEPRILALKSHANGASYRFAEADTVVYGRFARPGGKKEEKAASLEIMKGTGDIKITRGKYDAVITFKVKISKGKAVAEKLFKVNIPATGNVTVEAL
;
A
#
# COMPACT_ATOMS: atom_id res chain seq x y z
N MET A 1 -1.37 13.79 -35.83
CA MET A 1 -2.75 14.06 -35.39
C MET A 1 -2.77 15.49 -34.86
N LEU A 2 -3.32 16.44 -35.62
CA LEU A 2 -3.61 17.78 -35.12
C LEU A 2 -4.88 17.65 -34.28
N TYR A 3 -4.80 17.88 -32.97
CA TYR A 3 -5.98 18.16 -32.16
C TYR A 3 -6.36 19.60 -32.44
N GLY A 4 -7.44 19.82 -33.20
CA GLY A 4 -8.11 21.11 -33.22
C GLY A 4 -8.78 21.27 -31.87
N GLU A 5 -8.19 22.08 -30.99
CA GLU A 5 -8.87 22.53 -29.78
C GLU A 5 -10.08 23.37 -30.23
N TYR A 6 -11.28 22.87 -29.94
CA TYR A 6 -12.52 23.62 -30.14
C TYR A 6 -12.43 24.82 -29.19
N LYS A 7 -12.21 26.01 -29.73
CA LYS A 7 -12.28 27.24 -28.95
C LYS A 7 -13.75 27.59 -28.85
N ASP A 8 -14.18 27.80 -27.61
CA ASP A 8 -15.50 28.33 -27.32
C ASP A 8 -15.52 29.81 -27.70
N GLU A 9 -16.22 30.13 -28.78
CA GLU A 9 -16.35 31.48 -29.34
C GLU A 9 -17.76 32.04 -29.16
N ASP A 10 -18.68 31.25 -28.57
CA ASP A 10 -20.05 31.66 -28.32
C ASP A 10 -20.05 32.73 -27.21
N LYS A 11 -20.97 33.69 -27.32
CA LYS A 11 -21.05 34.81 -26.38
C LYS A 11 -22.30 34.68 -25.52
N PRO A 12 -22.21 34.99 -24.21
CA PRO A 12 -23.38 34.93 -23.36
C PRO A 12 -24.34 36.08 -23.69
N TYR A 13 -25.64 35.82 -23.65
CA TYR A 13 -26.66 36.87 -23.76
C TYR A 13 -27.78 36.63 -22.75
N ILE A 14 -28.45 37.69 -22.33
CA ILE A 14 -29.53 37.65 -21.33
C ILE A 14 -30.78 37.04 -21.97
N LEU A 15 -31.26 35.95 -21.38
CA LEU A 15 -32.52 35.30 -21.73
C LEU A 15 -33.70 35.96 -21.02
N THR A 16 -33.56 36.19 -19.72
CA THR A 16 -34.64 36.80 -18.93
C THR A 16 -34.10 37.54 -17.72
N VAL A 17 -34.85 38.55 -17.28
CA VAL A 17 -34.67 39.21 -15.99
C VAL A 17 -35.97 39.04 -15.20
N SER A 18 -35.87 38.64 -13.93
CA SER A 18 -37.06 38.44 -13.09
C SER A 18 -36.77 38.73 -11.62
N ALA A 19 -37.81 39.14 -10.89
CA ALA A 19 -37.74 39.30 -9.44
C ALA A 19 -37.99 37.94 -8.76
N ALA A 20 -36.97 37.39 -8.10
CA ALA A 20 -37.10 36.15 -7.34
C ALA A 20 -37.88 36.36 -6.03
N ASP A 21 -37.63 37.50 -5.38
CA ASP A 21 -38.39 38.02 -4.26
C ASP A 21 -38.30 39.55 -4.25
N ARG A 22 -38.97 40.22 -3.30
CA ARG A 22 -38.99 41.69 -3.25
C ARG A 22 -37.61 42.33 -3.06
N MET A 23 -36.59 41.59 -2.65
CA MET A 23 -35.23 42.08 -2.40
C MET A 23 -34.18 41.43 -3.33
N THR A 24 -34.58 40.61 -4.29
CA THR A 24 -33.66 39.81 -5.11
C THR A 24 -34.09 39.80 -6.58
N VAL A 25 -33.16 40.12 -7.47
CA VAL A 25 -33.35 40.02 -8.93
C VAL A 25 -32.42 38.95 -9.50
N GLU A 26 -32.96 38.15 -10.41
CA GLU A 26 -32.24 37.12 -11.15
C GLU A 26 -32.15 37.50 -12.62
N ILE A 27 -30.93 37.42 -13.17
CA ILE A 27 -30.62 37.63 -14.58
C ILE A 27 -30.15 36.29 -15.12
N GLU A 28 -30.93 35.67 -16.00
CA GLU A 28 -30.59 34.40 -16.65
C GLU A 28 -29.90 34.65 -17.98
N TYR A 29 -28.75 34.01 -18.18
CA TYR A 29 -27.96 34.04 -19.40
C TYR A 29 -28.11 32.72 -20.18
N SER A 30 -27.79 32.78 -21.47
CA SER A 30 -27.76 31.63 -22.39
C SER A 30 -26.76 30.54 -22.01
N GLU A 31 -25.77 30.86 -21.18
CA GLU A 31 -24.70 29.97 -20.76
C GLU A 31 -24.10 30.37 -19.40
N THR A 32 -23.08 29.63 -18.94
CA THR A 32 -22.49 29.81 -17.61
C THR A 32 -21.64 31.09 -17.53
N ILE A 33 -21.90 31.91 -16.52
CA ILE A 33 -21.20 33.19 -16.29
C ILE A 33 -20.05 32.99 -15.29
N GLY A 34 -18.89 33.54 -15.62
CA GLY A 34 -17.70 33.57 -14.75
C GLY A 34 -17.46 34.92 -14.09
N TYR A 35 -17.86 36.02 -14.74
CA TYR A 35 -17.63 37.38 -14.28
C TYR A 35 -18.91 38.21 -14.44
N GLU A 36 -19.34 38.88 -13.38
CA GLU A 36 -20.55 39.69 -13.39
C GLU A 36 -20.39 40.97 -14.22
N GLY A 37 -21.49 41.37 -14.85
CA GLY A 37 -21.67 42.73 -15.32
C GLY A 37 -21.98 43.70 -14.18
N ARG A 38 -22.15 44.97 -14.54
CA ARG A 38 -22.71 46.00 -13.64
C ARG A 38 -24.05 46.44 -14.19
N TYR A 39 -24.99 46.68 -13.30
CA TYR A 39 -26.38 46.93 -13.67
C TYR A 39 -26.96 48.08 -12.86
N THR A 40 -27.78 48.89 -13.52
CA THR A 40 -28.63 49.89 -12.89
C THR A 40 -30.07 49.43 -12.98
N ILE A 41 -30.79 49.45 -11.84
CA ILE A 41 -32.22 49.11 -11.81
C ILE A 41 -33.02 50.38 -11.54
N LYS A 42 -34.05 50.65 -12.35
CA LYS A 42 -34.96 51.79 -12.15
C LYS A 42 -36.41 51.34 -12.13
N ASN A 43 -37.22 52.06 -11.37
CA ASN A 43 -38.68 51.99 -11.47
C ASN A 43 -39.12 52.80 -12.70
N THR A 44 -40.04 52.28 -13.49
CA THR A 44 -40.56 52.97 -14.69
C THR A 44 -41.57 54.07 -14.35
N ASP A 45 -42.14 54.08 -13.14
CA ASP A 45 -42.99 55.17 -12.65
C ASP A 45 -42.11 56.33 -12.11
N ASP A 46 -42.20 57.47 -12.79
CA ASP A 46 -41.48 58.70 -12.43
C ASP A 46 -41.90 59.30 -11.07
N TYR A 47 -43.04 58.88 -10.52
CA TYR A 47 -43.53 59.30 -9.20
C TYR A 47 -43.20 58.31 -8.08
N ALA A 48 -42.57 57.17 -8.40
CA ALA A 48 -42.21 56.18 -7.40
C ALA A 48 -41.23 56.76 -6.37
N ARG A 49 -41.41 56.37 -5.10
CA ARG A 49 -40.56 56.80 -3.99
C ARG A 49 -39.08 56.47 -4.20
N TYR A 50 -38.80 55.34 -4.84
CA TYR A 50 -37.46 54.88 -5.16
C TYR A 50 -37.31 54.71 -6.67
N ARG A 51 -36.82 55.76 -7.33
CA ARG A 51 -36.63 55.76 -8.79
C ARG A 51 -35.48 54.87 -9.24
N THR A 52 -34.38 54.86 -8.49
CA THR A 52 -33.23 53.99 -8.73
C THR A 52 -33.09 53.04 -7.55
N ILE A 53 -33.03 51.75 -7.82
CA ILE A 53 -32.89 50.70 -6.81
C ILE A 53 -31.41 50.36 -6.69
N SER A 54 -30.84 50.60 -5.50
CA SER A 54 -29.45 50.20 -5.23
C SER A 54 -29.35 48.68 -5.24
N ASN A 55 -28.32 48.15 -5.89
CA ASN A 55 -28.08 46.71 -5.98
C ASN A 55 -26.60 46.38 -5.73
N SER A 56 -26.36 45.13 -5.37
CA SER A 56 -25.02 44.54 -5.31
C SER A 56 -25.10 43.08 -5.74
N LEU A 57 -24.00 42.54 -6.27
CA LEU A 57 -23.91 41.11 -6.54
C LEU A 57 -24.13 40.32 -5.25
N LYS A 58 -25.07 39.37 -5.28
CA LYS A 58 -25.28 38.38 -4.21
C LYS A 58 -24.47 37.12 -4.49
N LYS A 59 -24.67 36.52 -5.67
CA LYS A 59 -23.87 35.39 -6.18
C LYS A 59 -24.03 35.26 -7.70
N ILE A 60 -23.11 34.53 -8.33
CA ILE A 60 -23.29 33.97 -9.66
C ILE A 60 -23.54 32.48 -9.48
N ASP A 61 -24.62 31.96 -10.07
CA ASP A 61 -25.04 30.58 -9.97
C ASP A 61 -25.23 30.01 -11.38
N ARG A 62 -24.18 29.36 -11.88
CA ARG A 62 -24.09 28.86 -13.26
C ARG A 62 -24.40 29.97 -14.28
N ASN A 63 -25.55 29.91 -14.95
CA ASN A 63 -26.00 30.88 -15.94
C ASN A 63 -26.82 32.03 -15.33
N ARG A 64 -26.86 32.17 -14.01
CA ARG A 64 -27.69 33.17 -13.32
C ARG A 64 -26.82 34.15 -12.55
N VAL A 65 -27.03 35.44 -12.79
CA VAL A 65 -26.48 36.51 -11.96
C VAL A 65 -27.56 36.98 -11.01
N ILE A 66 -27.31 36.83 -9.71
CA ILE A 66 -28.29 37.14 -8.66
C ILE A 66 -27.85 38.40 -7.94
N LEU A 67 -28.73 39.41 -7.95
CA LEU A 67 -28.52 40.71 -7.33
C LEU A 67 -29.32 40.83 -6.04
N SER A 68 -28.69 41.33 -4.99
CA SER A 68 -29.38 41.80 -3.77
C SER A 68 -29.73 43.27 -3.93
N LEU A 69 -30.93 43.65 -3.53
CA LEU A 69 -31.43 45.01 -3.59
C LEU A 69 -31.35 45.71 -2.23
N GLY A 70 -31.25 47.04 -2.25
CA GLY A 70 -31.31 47.88 -1.04
C GLY A 70 -32.72 48.41 -0.73
N GLN A 71 -33.64 48.33 -1.69
CA GLN A 71 -35.05 48.71 -1.54
C GLN A 71 -35.94 47.60 -2.08
N PRO A 72 -37.13 47.39 -1.49
CA PRO A 72 -38.04 46.38 -1.97
C PRO A 72 -38.64 46.76 -3.32
N LEU A 73 -38.78 45.78 -4.19
CA LEU A 73 -39.64 45.83 -5.35
C LEU A 73 -41.09 45.70 -4.89
N GLU A 74 -42.00 46.41 -5.55
CA GLU A 74 -43.44 46.31 -5.30
C GLU A 74 -44.09 45.69 -6.54
N SER A 75 -45.02 44.76 -6.33
CA SER A 75 -45.66 44.02 -7.44
C SER A 75 -46.47 44.90 -8.40
N SER A 76 -46.84 46.11 -7.98
CA SER A 76 -47.59 47.07 -8.77
C SER A 76 -46.76 47.85 -9.79
N TYR A 77 -45.43 47.77 -9.74
CA TYR A 77 -44.54 48.51 -10.63
C TYR A 77 -43.79 47.61 -11.60
N GLU A 78 -43.53 48.16 -12.78
CA GLU A 78 -42.55 47.66 -13.73
C GLU A 78 -41.19 48.28 -13.44
N TYR A 79 -40.15 47.48 -13.64
CA TYR A 79 -38.77 47.90 -13.46
C TYR A 79 -37.99 47.64 -14.74
N ILE A 80 -36.92 48.40 -14.89
CA ILE A 80 -35.98 48.29 -16.00
C ILE A 80 -34.58 48.04 -15.45
N LEU A 81 -33.92 47.00 -15.95
CA LEU A 81 -32.52 46.71 -15.73
C LEU A 81 -31.72 47.22 -16.92
N ILE A 82 -30.73 48.06 -16.64
CA ILE A 82 -29.87 48.70 -17.64
C ILE A 82 -28.46 48.19 -17.47
N ILE A 83 -27.83 47.73 -18.55
CA ILE A 83 -26.43 47.28 -18.53
C ILE A 83 -25.48 48.48 -18.41
N ASP A 84 -24.65 48.50 -17.37
CA ASP A 84 -23.57 49.48 -17.21
C ASP A 84 -22.22 48.92 -17.70
N SER A 85 -21.97 47.63 -17.46
CA SER A 85 -20.86 46.87 -18.03
C SER A 85 -21.24 45.41 -18.23
N GLN A 86 -20.68 44.79 -19.26
CA GLN A 86 -21.07 43.46 -19.72
C GLN A 86 -20.52 42.35 -18.82
N ALA A 87 -21.29 41.27 -18.67
CA ALA A 87 -20.84 40.04 -18.03
C ALA A 87 -19.91 39.25 -18.97
N LYS A 88 -19.21 38.25 -18.42
CA LYS A 88 -18.38 37.31 -19.19
C LYS A 88 -18.61 35.88 -18.75
N ASP A 89 -18.48 34.94 -19.68
CA ASP A 89 -18.51 33.50 -19.40
C ASP A 89 -17.26 33.03 -18.61
N LEU A 90 -17.11 31.71 -18.44
CA LEU A 90 -15.98 31.09 -17.76
C LEU A 90 -14.65 31.20 -18.51
N VAL A 91 -14.68 31.32 -19.84
CA VAL A 91 -13.48 31.38 -20.70
C VAL A 91 -13.09 32.80 -21.08
N GLY A 92 -13.91 33.79 -20.70
CA GLY A 92 -13.69 35.21 -20.86
C GLY A 92 -14.38 35.87 -22.06
N ASN A 93 -15.30 35.19 -22.76
CA ASN A 93 -16.10 35.81 -23.82
C ASN A 93 -17.04 36.85 -23.21
N THR A 94 -16.99 38.05 -23.75
CA THR A 94 -17.84 39.16 -23.31
C THR A 94 -19.25 38.98 -23.88
N SER A 95 -20.25 39.20 -23.04
CA SER A 95 -21.67 39.10 -23.40
C SER A 95 -22.03 39.93 -24.64
N GLU A 96 -23.08 39.53 -25.35
CA GLU A 96 -23.62 40.30 -26.48
C GLU A 96 -24.35 41.56 -26.04
N ASP A 97 -24.94 41.57 -24.83
CA ASP A 97 -25.71 42.69 -24.30
C ASP A 97 -24.75 43.81 -23.88
N ILE A 98 -24.86 44.97 -24.52
CA ILE A 98 -23.93 46.08 -24.39
C ILE A 98 -24.42 47.13 -23.41
N ARG A 99 -23.51 48.03 -23.02
CA ARG A 99 -23.84 49.15 -22.14
C ARG A 99 -24.99 49.98 -22.72
N GLY A 100 -26.03 50.16 -21.91
CA GLY A 100 -27.24 50.90 -22.26
C GLY A 100 -28.41 50.01 -22.68
N ASP A 101 -28.19 48.71 -22.89
CA ASP A 101 -29.29 47.78 -23.19
C ASP A 101 -30.23 47.66 -21.98
N GLU A 102 -31.52 47.53 -22.28
CA GLU A 102 -32.61 47.65 -21.32
C GLU A 102 -33.48 46.39 -21.28
N PHE A 103 -33.73 45.87 -20.08
CA PHE A 103 -34.53 44.68 -19.84
C PHE A 103 -35.64 44.96 -18.83
N TYR A 104 -36.88 44.83 -19.27
CA TYR A 104 -38.06 45.08 -18.43
C TYR A 104 -38.44 43.83 -17.63
N PHE A 105 -38.83 44.03 -16.37
CA PHE A 105 -39.32 42.95 -15.51
C PHE A 105 -40.33 43.47 -14.48
N MET A 106 -41.20 42.58 -14.01
CA MET A 106 -42.19 42.89 -12.98
C MET A 106 -41.60 42.79 -11.58
N GLY A 107 -41.98 43.71 -10.70
CA GLY A 107 -41.74 43.59 -9.27
C GLY A 107 -42.54 42.46 -8.64
N THR A 108 -42.25 42.16 -7.37
CA THR A 108 -42.98 41.15 -6.61
C THR A 108 -43.05 41.50 -5.14
N ASP A 109 -44.16 41.19 -4.47
CA ASP A 109 -44.33 41.39 -3.03
C ASP A 109 -43.90 40.16 -2.21
N LEU A 110 -43.36 39.14 -2.88
CA LEU A 110 -42.86 37.94 -2.21
C LEU A 110 -41.82 38.31 -1.16
N ALA A 111 -42.06 37.90 0.08
CA ALA A 111 -41.11 38.11 1.17
C ALA A 111 -39.78 37.42 0.82
N PRO A 112 -38.63 37.97 1.25
CA PRO A 112 -37.33 37.35 0.99
C PRO A 112 -37.33 35.94 1.56
N VAL A 113 -37.33 34.95 0.68
CA VAL A 113 -37.19 33.57 1.09
C VAL A 113 -35.72 33.39 1.42
N LYS A 114 -35.39 32.98 2.65
CA LYS A 114 -34.10 32.35 2.90
C LYS A 114 -34.09 31.08 2.06
N VAL A 115 -33.61 31.18 0.83
CA VAL A 115 -33.16 29.99 0.09
C VAL A 115 -32.07 29.44 0.99
N PRO A 116 -32.27 28.29 1.67
CA PRO A 116 -31.15 27.62 2.29
C PRO A 116 -30.19 27.32 1.14
N ASP A 117 -28.88 27.50 1.35
CA ASP A 117 -27.86 27.09 0.40
C ASP A 117 -27.86 25.55 0.31
N LEU A 118 -28.93 24.99 -0.28
CA LEU A 118 -29.16 23.55 -0.42
C LEU A 118 -28.09 22.95 -1.32
N ASP A 119 -27.59 23.72 -2.28
CA ASP A 119 -26.52 23.28 -3.18
C ASP A 119 -25.18 23.10 -2.43
N GLU A 120 -24.84 23.95 -1.46
CA GLU A 120 -23.60 23.81 -0.69
C GLU A 120 -23.65 22.65 0.32
N GLU A 121 -24.82 22.41 0.95
CA GLU A 121 -24.99 21.28 1.87
C GLU A 121 -25.10 19.94 1.12
N GLU A 122 -25.84 19.89 0.01
CA GLU A 122 -25.99 18.69 -0.81
C GLU A 122 -24.69 18.34 -1.54
N ASP A 123 -23.94 19.32 -2.08
CA ASP A 123 -22.61 19.07 -2.66
C ASP A 123 -21.56 18.70 -1.60
N ARG A 124 -21.61 19.27 -0.37
CA ARG A 124 -20.71 18.84 0.72
C ARG A 124 -21.04 17.43 1.22
N LEU A 125 -22.32 17.08 1.33
CA LEU A 125 -22.76 15.74 1.71
C LEU A 125 -22.42 14.72 0.62
N ALA A 126 -22.65 15.06 -0.65
CA ALA A 126 -22.29 14.23 -1.80
C ALA A 126 -20.77 14.08 -1.93
N ALA A 127 -19.99 15.16 -1.82
CA ALA A 127 -18.53 15.10 -1.85
C ALA A 127 -17.97 14.32 -0.65
N GLY A 128 -18.57 14.46 0.54
CA GLY A 128 -18.23 13.68 1.73
C GLY A 128 -18.49 12.19 1.53
N ALA A 129 -19.66 11.83 0.98
CA ALA A 129 -20.03 10.45 0.68
C ALA A 129 -19.14 9.84 -0.42
N VAL A 130 -18.84 10.60 -1.48
CA VAL A 130 -17.93 10.19 -2.56
C VAL A 130 -16.52 9.98 -2.03
N LYS A 131 -16.01 10.90 -1.19
CA LYS A 131 -14.70 10.77 -0.55
C LYS A 131 -14.64 9.53 0.35
N ALA A 132 -15.64 9.30 1.18
CA ALA A 132 -15.72 8.12 2.04
C ALA A 132 -15.79 6.82 1.23
N ALA A 133 -16.57 6.80 0.14
CA ALA A 133 -16.64 5.66 -0.77
C ALA A 133 -15.30 5.40 -1.49
N LEU A 134 -14.59 6.46 -1.89
CA LEU A 134 -13.28 6.37 -2.52
C LEU A 134 -12.22 5.87 -1.53
N GLU A 135 -12.21 6.36 -0.29
CA GLU A 135 -11.32 5.91 0.77
C GLU A 135 -11.58 4.44 1.14
N ALA A 136 -12.85 4.03 1.23
CA ALA A 136 -13.22 2.64 1.47
C ALA A 136 -12.77 1.72 0.31
N ARG A 137 -12.95 2.15 -0.94
CA ARG A 137 -12.44 1.43 -2.12
C ARG A 137 -10.92 1.37 -2.14
N ALA A 138 -10.24 2.47 -1.84
CA ALA A 138 -8.78 2.52 -1.76
C ALA A 138 -8.25 1.60 -0.65
N GLY A 139 -8.90 1.56 0.51
CA GLY A 139 -8.60 0.63 1.60
C GLY A 139 -8.80 -0.82 1.19
N ALA A 140 -9.90 -1.14 0.52
CA ALA A 140 -10.15 -2.48 0.00
C ALA A 140 -9.12 -2.91 -1.06
N VAL A 141 -8.69 -1.99 -1.93
CA VAL A 141 -7.63 -2.23 -2.92
C VAL A 141 -6.29 -2.45 -2.22
N ARG A 142 -5.91 -1.62 -1.24
CA ARG A 142 -4.69 -1.80 -0.44
C ARG A 142 -4.66 -3.17 0.24
N ASN A 143 -5.75 -3.56 0.91
CA ASN A 143 -5.85 -4.88 1.55
C ASN A 143 -5.71 -6.03 0.54
N LYS A 144 -6.25 -5.89 -0.67
CA LYS A 144 -6.06 -6.90 -1.73
C LYS A 144 -4.61 -6.97 -2.20
N ILE A 145 -3.95 -5.82 -2.36
CA ILE A 145 -2.54 -5.74 -2.75
C ILE A 145 -1.66 -6.37 -1.66
N GLU A 146 -1.86 -6.03 -0.38
CA GLU A 146 -1.10 -6.59 0.73
C GLU A 146 -1.21 -8.12 0.81
N LYS A 147 -2.43 -8.66 0.68
CA LYS A 147 -2.64 -10.12 0.62
C LYS A 147 -1.93 -10.76 -0.57
N ALA A 148 -1.95 -10.12 -1.74
CA ALA A 148 -1.26 -10.63 -2.92
C ALA A 148 0.26 -10.59 -2.75
N VAL A 149 0.81 -9.56 -2.11
CA VAL A 149 2.25 -9.45 -1.82
C VAL A 149 2.70 -10.57 -0.88
N GLU A 150 1.93 -10.86 0.17
CA GLU A 150 2.28 -11.93 1.11
C GLU A 150 2.21 -13.31 0.43
N ALA A 151 1.17 -13.57 -0.38
CA ALA A 151 1.09 -14.81 -1.16
C ALA A 151 2.27 -14.96 -2.14
N ILE A 152 2.70 -13.87 -2.80
CA ILE A 152 3.89 -13.89 -3.67
C ILE A 152 5.16 -14.19 -2.89
N ARG A 153 5.27 -13.68 -1.65
CA ARG A 153 6.41 -13.93 -0.77
C ARG A 153 6.48 -15.40 -0.35
N GLU A 154 5.35 -16.00 0.03
CA GLU A 154 5.26 -17.42 0.35
C GLU A 154 5.68 -18.29 -0.83
N VAL A 155 5.14 -18.02 -2.03
CA VAL A 155 5.51 -18.76 -3.25
C VAL A 155 6.99 -18.60 -3.60
N ARG A 156 7.57 -17.40 -3.41
CA ARG A 156 9.00 -17.16 -3.63
C ARG A 156 9.85 -18.00 -2.68
N ASP A 157 9.47 -18.06 -1.41
CA ASP A 157 10.16 -18.85 -0.39
C ASP A 157 10.09 -20.36 -0.72
N GLU A 158 8.94 -20.84 -1.18
CA GLU A 158 8.77 -22.22 -1.66
C GLU A 158 9.67 -22.52 -2.87
N ILE A 159 9.67 -21.65 -3.88
CA ILE A 159 10.53 -21.81 -5.07
C ILE A 159 12.00 -21.85 -4.69
N SER A 160 12.44 -20.97 -3.77
CA SER A 160 13.83 -20.99 -3.30
C SER A 160 14.17 -22.32 -2.62
N ASN A 161 13.26 -22.85 -1.80
CA ASN A 161 13.46 -24.12 -1.13
C ASN A 161 13.50 -25.30 -2.11
N VAL A 162 12.60 -25.32 -3.11
CA VAL A 162 12.59 -26.34 -4.17
C VAL A 162 13.87 -26.29 -5.00
N LYS A 163 14.46 -25.11 -5.20
CA LYS A 163 15.74 -24.97 -5.92
C LYS A 163 16.93 -25.49 -5.11
N ASP A 164 16.95 -25.28 -3.80
CA ASP A 164 18.06 -25.70 -2.94
C ASP A 164 17.97 -27.18 -2.53
N MET A 165 16.78 -27.79 -2.56
CA MET A 165 16.56 -29.18 -2.14
C MET A 165 17.35 -30.22 -2.97
N PRO A 166 17.40 -30.16 -4.32
CA PRO A 166 18.25 -31.03 -5.12
C PRO A 166 19.72 -30.92 -4.75
N ASP A 167 20.22 -29.69 -4.51
CA ASP A 167 21.60 -29.48 -4.09
C ASP A 167 21.89 -30.11 -2.71
N VAL A 168 20.93 -30.06 -1.80
CA VAL A 168 21.03 -30.69 -0.48
C VAL A 168 21.01 -32.22 -0.59
N GLU A 169 20.14 -32.79 -1.44
CA GLU A 169 20.09 -34.24 -1.66
C GLU A 169 21.34 -34.77 -2.40
N ASP A 170 21.86 -34.02 -3.37
CA ASP A 170 23.14 -34.35 -4.04
C ASP A 170 24.30 -34.34 -3.05
N ALA A 171 24.37 -33.28 -2.22
CA ALA A 171 25.37 -33.17 -1.15
C ALA A 171 25.24 -34.29 -0.11
N ARG A 172 24.02 -34.78 0.15
CA ARG A 172 23.72 -35.92 1.03
C ARG A 172 24.12 -37.25 0.41
N ALA A 173 23.85 -37.45 -0.87
CA ALA A 173 24.26 -38.65 -1.60
C ALA A 173 25.78 -38.76 -1.66
N TRP A 174 26.47 -37.65 -1.97
CA TRP A 174 27.93 -37.56 -2.01
C TRP A 174 28.62 -37.81 -0.66
N LEU A 175 27.96 -37.46 0.45
CA LEU A 175 28.54 -37.57 1.78
C LEU A 175 28.56 -39.02 2.27
N THR A 176 29.64 -39.73 1.97
CA THR A 176 29.91 -41.12 2.40
C THR A 176 30.99 -41.17 3.49
N GLY A 177 31.17 -42.33 4.14
CA GLY A 177 32.09 -42.49 5.28
C GLY A 177 33.54 -42.08 4.97
N ASP A 178 34.00 -42.30 3.73
CA ASP A 178 35.33 -41.91 3.23
C ASP A 178 35.53 -40.40 3.14
N LYS A 179 34.46 -39.60 3.15
CA LYS A 179 34.56 -38.13 3.16
C LYS A 179 34.89 -37.58 4.54
N LEU A 180 34.74 -38.38 5.59
CA LEU A 180 35.12 -37.99 6.94
C LEU A 180 36.62 -38.28 7.16
N SER A 181 37.37 -37.21 7.39
CA SER A 181 38.82 -37.29 7.59
C SER A 181 39.17 -37.28 9.08
N PHE A 182 40.07 -38.15 9.49
CA PHE A 182 40.68 -38.06 10.81
C PHE A 182 41.80 -37.01 10.84
N SER A 183 41.98 -36.38 11.99
CA SER A 183 43.13 -35.49 12.22
C SER A 183 44.44 -36.26 12.04
N PRO A 184 45.46 -35.69 11.37
CA PRO A 184 46.77 -36.34 11.24
C PRO A 184 47.48 -36.46 12.61
N ILE A 185 47.20 -35.56 13.54
CA ILE A 185 47.76 -35.57 14.91
C ILE A 185 46.96 -36.52 15.80
N TYR A 186 45.64 -36.50 15.68
CA TYR A 186 44.70 -37.32 16.44
C TYR A 186 44.05 -38.37 15.54
N ALA A 187 44.88 -39.21 14.91
CA ALA A 187 44.48 -40.18 13.89
C ALA A 187 43.56 -41.29 14.43
N ALA A 188 43.03 -42.12 13.53
CA ALA A 188 42.06 -43.18 13.87
C ALA A 188 42.53 -44.18 14.95
N HIS A 189 43.83 -44.43 15.08
CA HIS A 189 44.42 -45.30 16.11
C HIS A 189 44.79 -44.56 17.41
N HIS A 190 44.68 -43.22 17.44
CA HIS A 190 45.09 -42.43 18.59
C HIS A 190 44.23 -42.77 19.84
N LYS A 191 44.74 -42.45 21.04
CA LYS A 191 44.00 -42.63 22.30
C LYS A 191 42.74 -41.76 22.40
N GLU A 192 42.78 -40.62 21.71
CA GLU A 192 41.67 -39.67 21.53
C GLU A 192 41.59 -39.30 20.05
N PRO A 193 41.00 -40.13 19.18
CA PRO A 193 40.86 -39.83 17.76
C PRO A 193 39.98 -38.59 17.55
N ARG A 194 40.21 -37.87 16.45
CA ARG A 194 39.36 -36.73 16.06
C ARG A 194 38.93 -36.82 14.61
N ILE A 195 37.63 -36.69 14.39
CA ILE A 195 37.05 -36.51 13.05
C ILE A 195 36.96 -35.01 12.79
N LEU A 196 37.56 -34.56 11.69
CA LEU A 196 37.60 -33.15 11.33
C LEU A 196 36.22 -32.65 10.88
N ALA A 197 35.93 -31.38 11.15
CA ALA A 197 34.79 -30.69 10.59
C ALA A 197 34.77 -30.79 9.06
N LEU A 198 33.60 -31.07 8.50
CA LEU A 198 33.40 -31.18 7.06
C LEU A 198 33.46 -29.79 6.40
N LYS A 199 34.21 -29.70 5.30
CA LYS A 199 34.17 -28.54 4.42
C LYS A 199 32.87 -28.54 3.62
N SER A 200 32.37 -27.35 3.29
CA SER A 200 31.18 -27.22 2.43
C SER A 200 31.33 -27.98 1.10
N HIS A 201 30.20 -28.48 0.61
CA HIS A 201 30.12 -29.14 -0.69
C HIS A 201 30.37 -28.15 -1.84
N ALA A 202 30.77 -28.66 -3.01
CA ALA A 202 31.09 -27.83 -4.18
C ALA A 202 29.89 -27.01 -4.68
N ASN A 203 28.66 -27.49 -4.47
CA ASN A 203 27.44 -26.75 -4.79
C ASN A 203 27.04 -25.71 -3.72
N GLY A 204 27.85 -25.51 -2.68
CA GLY A 204 27.60 -24.54 -1.61
C GLY A 204 26.76 -25.06 -0.45
N ALA A 205 26.34 -26.33 -0.44
CA ALA A 205 25.71 -26.93 0.74
C ALA A 205 26.71 -27.02 1.91
N SER A 206 26.24 -26.70 3.11
CA SER A 206 27.05 -26.74 4.34
C SER A 206 26.78 -28.01 5.13
N TYR A 207 27.80 -28.49 5.85
CA TYR A 207 27.72 -29.67 6.70
C TYR A 207 27.95 -29.29 8.15
N ARG A 208 27.15 -29.85 9.06
CA ARG A 208 27.34 -29.66 10.50
C ARG A 208 27.06 -30.95 11.26
N PHE A 209 28.01 -31.37 12.09
CA PHE A 209 27.77 -32.47 13.01
C PHE A 209 26.68 -32.09 14.01
N ALA A 210 25.79 -33.04 14.25
CA ALA A 210 24.66 -32.93 15.15
C ALA A 210 24.46 -34.25 15.90
N GLU A 211 23.77 -34.15 17.02
CA GLU A 211 23.46 -35.29 17.86
C GLU A 211 22.38 -36.17 17.22
N ALA A 212 22.59 -37.49 17.22
CA ALA A 212 21.61 -38.46 16.73
C ALA A 212 20.77 -39.07 17.87
N ASP A 213 21.31 -39.14 19.09
CA ASP A 213 20.75 -39.84 20.26
C ASP A 213 20.82 -39.01 21.56
N THR A 214 20.30 -39.57 22.67
CA THR A 214 20.19 -38.94 24.00
C THR A 214 21.53 -38.38 24.51
N VAL A 215 21.52 -37.08 24.81
CA VAL A 215 22.67 -36.31 25.30
C VAL A 215 22.87 -36.51 26.80
N VAL A 216 24.08 -36.87 27.23
CA VAL A 216 24.45 -36.89 28.64
C VAL A 216 25.63 -35.93 28.86
N TYR A 217 25.36 -34.74 29.40
CA TYR A 217 26.35 -33.68 29.66
C TYR A 217 27.18 -33.24 28.42
N GLY A 218 26.55 -33.13 27.24
CA GLY A 218 27.22 -32.69 26.00
C GLY A 218 28.12 -33.75 25.35
N ARG A 219 28.00 -35.01 25.77
CA ARG A 219 28.67 -36.17 25.19
C ARG A 219 27.65 -37.20 24.70
N PHE A 220 27.96 -37.82 23.57
CA PHE A 220 27.14 -38.89 22.99
C PHE A 220 27.40 -40.17 23.78
N ALA A 221 26.38 -40.72 24.42
CA ALA A 221 26.45 -41.99 25.15
C ALA A 221 25.69 -43.09 24.40
N ARG A 222 25.99 -44.36 24.69
CA ARG A 222 25.28 -45.52 24.13
C ARG A 222 23.77 -45.43 24.41
N PRO A 223 22.88 -45.81 23.48
CA PRO A 223 21.45 -45.95 23.75
C PRO A 223 21.22 -46.93 24.91
N GLY A 224 20.54 -46.49 25.98
CA GLY A 224 20.09 -47.34 27.09
C GLY A 224 21.06 -47.63 28.24
N GLY A 225 22.27 -47.03 28.27
CA GLY A 225 23.27 -47.32 29.31
C GLY A 225 23.27 -46.31 30.48
N LYS A 226 23.14 -46.79 31.73
CA LYS A 226 23.56 -46.03 32.92
C LYS A 226 25.06 -45.69 32.79
N LYS A 227 25.41 -44.50 33.28
CA LYS A 227 26.74 -43.87 33.24
C LYS A 227 27.81 -44.77 33.88
N GLU A 228 28.54 -45.53 33.08
CA GLU A 228 29.83 -46.08 33.50
C GLU A 228 30.93 -45.07 33.11
N GLU A 229 31.77 -44.65 34.06
CA GLU A 229 32.93 -43.74 33.85
C GLU A 229 33.94 -44.22 32.80
N LYS A 230 33.72 -45.38 32.19
CA LYS A 230 34.60 -46.05 31.22
C LYS A 230 33.93 -46.32 29.87
N ALA A 231 32.81 -45.67 29.56
CA ALA A 231 32.11 -45.82 28.29
C ALA A 231 32.71 -44.93 27.19
N ALA A 232 32.70 -45.42 25.94
CA ALA A 232 33.09 -44.62 24.78
C ALA A 232 32.09 -43.47 24.57
N SER A 233 32.58 -42.34 24.06
CA SER A 233 31.73 -41.18 23.77
C SER A 233 32.26 -40.31 22.63
N LEU A 234 31.36 -39.53 22.04
CA LEU A 234 31.68 -38.47 21.07
C LEU A 234 31.42 -37.10 21.71
N GLU A 235 32.15 -36.07 21.31
CA GLU A 235 31.94 -34.68 21.74
C GLU A 235 32.22 -33.74 20.56
N ILE A 236 31.27 -32.87 20.21
CA ILE A 236 31.48 -31.84 19.17
C ILE A 236 32.19 -30.65 19.81
N MET A 237 33.41 -30.35 19.36
CA MET A 237 34.23 -29.28 19.90
C MET A 237 33.68 -27.91 19.52
N LYS A 238 33.33 -27.07 20.52
CA LYS A 238 32.70 -25.74 20.31
C LYS A 238 33.53 -24.74 19.48
N GLY A 239 34.85 -24.93 19.38
CA GLY A 239 35.74 -24.04 18.62
C GLY A 239 35.97 -24.47 17.17
N THR A 240 36.26 -25.76 16.95
CA THR A 240 36.62 -26.27 15.61
C THR A 240 35.44 -26.92 14.89
N GLY A 241 34.42 -27.36 15.63
CA GLY A 241 33.36 -28.22 15.10
C GLY A 241 33.80 -29.66 14.86
N ASP A 242 35.02 -30.05 15.24
CA ASP A 242 35.49 -31.43 15.13
C ASP A 242 34.76 -32.34 16.13
N ILE A 243 34.71 -33.64 15.84
CA ILE A 243 34.27 -34.64 16.81
C ILE A 243 35.50 -35.21 17.53
N LYS A 244 35.58 -35.00 18.84
CA LYS A 244 36.50 -35.70 19.72
C LYS A 244 35.89 -37.06 20.10
N ILE A 245 36.67 -38.13 19.90
CA ILE A 245 36.30 -39.49 20.30
C ILE A 245 37.05 -39.85 21.58
N THR A 246 36.31 -40.25 22.60
CA THR A 246 36.86 -40.83 23.83
C THR A 246 36.61 -42.32 23.81
N ARG A 247 37.68 -43.13 23.93
CA ARG A 247 37.57 -44.60 23.97
C ARG A 247 37.08 -45.06 25.35
N GLY A 248 36.29 -46.13 25.33
CA GLY A 248 35.90 -46.87 26.52
C GLY A 248 36.74 -48.12 26.74
N LYS A 249 36.44 -48.87 27.80
CA LYS A 249 37.08 -50.16 28.10
C LYS A 249 36.70 -51.28 27.11
N TYR A 250 35.53 -51.15 26.48
CA TYR A 250 34.97 -52.14 25.56
C TYR A 250 34.66 -51.50 24.21
N ASP A 251 34.58 -52.33 23.18
CA ASP A 251 34.16 -51.91 21.85
C ASP A 251 32.75 -51.31 21.89
N ALA A 252 32.60 -50.19 21.19
CA ALA A 252 31.37 -49.43 21.14
C ALA A 252 31.05 -49.01 19.71
N VAL A 253 29.75 -48.87 19.44
CA VAL A 253 29.24 -48.26 18.22
C VAL A 253 28.36 -47.11 18.66
N ILE A 254 28.62 -45.92 18.12
CA ILE A 254 27.87 -44.70 18.42
C ILE A 254 27.41 -44.09 17.11
N THR A 255 26.14 -43.71 17.05
CA THR A 255 25.57 -43.01 15.90
C THR A 255 25.67 -41.51 16.09
N PHE A 256 26.03 -40.78 15.04
CA PHE A 256 25.88 -39.33 14.99
C PHE A 256 25.24 -38.92 13.67
N LYS A 257 24.82 -37.67 13.63
CA LYS A 257 24.12 -37.10 12.49
C LYS A 257 24.97 -36.00 11.85
N VAL A 258 24.92 -35.90 10.53
CA VAL A 258 25.35 -34.72 9.79
C VAL A 258 24.10 -34.02 9.28
N LYS A 259 23.90 -32.77 9.71
CA LYS A 259 22.93 -31.85 9.11
C LYS A 259 23.54 -31.21 7.88
N ILE A 260 22.79 -31.22 6.79
CA ILE A 260 23.18 -30.73 5.49
C ILE A 260 22.20 -29.62 5.15
N SER A 261 22.68 -28.42 4.83
CA SER A 261 21.79 -27.30 4.55
C SER A 261 22.31 -26.37 3.48
N LYS A 262 21.37 -25.83 2.70
CA LYS A 262 21.57 -24.75 1.73
C LYS A 262 20.30 -23.90 1.72
N GLY A 263 20.44 -22.59 1.94
CA GLY A 263 19.27 -21.71 2.11
C GLY A 263 18.36 -22.21 3.24
N LYS A 264 17.09 -22.46 2.93
CA LYS A 264 16.10 -23.05 3.85
C LYS A 264 16.00 -24.58 3.77
N ALA A 265 16.59 -25.20 2.74
CA ALA A 265 16.56 -26.65 2.56
C ALA A 265 17.51 -27.32 3.56
N VAL A 266 17.02 -28.39 4.19
CA VAL A 266 17.77 -29.16 5.20
C VAL A 266 17.52 -30.64 4.97
N ALA A 267 18.59 -31.42 5.00
CA ALA A 267 18.53 -32.87 5.08
C ALA A 267 19.48 -33.38 6.17
N GLU A 268 19.32 -34.66 6.51
CA GLU A 268 20.09 -35.30 7.54
C GLU A 268 20.65 -36.64 7.02
N LYS A 269 21.88 -36.96 7.43
CA LYS A 269 22.49 -38.26 7.17
C LYS A 269 23.09 -38.82 8.46
N LEU A 270 22.82 -40.08 8.71
CA LEU A 270 23.30 -40.78 9.89
C LEU A 270 24.59 -41.52 9.56
N PHE A 271 25.47 -41.58 10.55
CA PHE A 271 26.73 -42.28 10.48
C PHE A 271 26.91 -43.07 11.77
N LYS A 272 27.41 -44.30 11.65
CA LYS A 272 27.89 -45.07 12.78
C LYS A 272 29.41 -44.94 12.88
N VAL A 273 29.90 -44.77 14.10
CA VAL A 273 31.33 -44.78 14.43
C VAL A 273 31.60 -46.04 15.23
N ASN A 274 32.45 -46.92 14.70
CA ASN A 274 32.92 -48.09 15.41
C ASN A 274 34.18 -47.70 16.20
N ILE A 275 34.09 -47.75 17.53
CA ILE A 275 35.12 -47.34 18.47
C ILE A 275 35.61 -48.58 19.21
N PRO A 276 36.65 -49.26 18.71
CA PRO A 276 37.20 -50.40 19.42
C PRO A 276 37.98 -49.93 20.65
N ALA A 277 38.08 -50.79 21.68
CA ALA A 277 38.88 -50.53 22.87
C ALA A 277 40.37 -50.31 22.51
N THR A 278 40.86 -51.02 21.49
CA THR A 278 42.19 -50.84 20.89
C THR A 278 42.11 -50.95 19.36
N GLY A 279 42.97 -50.24 18.63
CA GLY A 279 42.97 -50.25 17.16
C GLY A 279 42.22 -49.08 16.51
N ASN A 280 41.94 -49.18 15.20
CA ASN A 280 41.42 -48.06 14.41
C ASN A 280 39.93 -47.83 14.64
N VAL A 281 39.55 -46.57 14.88
CA VAL A 281 38.15 -46.13 14.75
C VAL A 281 37.77 -46.10 13.28
N THR A 282 36.57 -46.58 12.95
CA THR A 282 36.01 -46.49 11.59
C THR A 282 34.68 -45.77 11.58
N VAL A 283 34.33 -45.18 10.44
CA VAL A 283 33.07 -44.44 10.24
C VAL A 283 32.40 -44.95 8.98
N GLU A 284 31.10 -45.24 9.08
CA GLU A 284 30.30 -45.74 7.97
C GLU A 284 28.97 -44.98 7.92
N ALA A 285 28.52 -44.66 6.70
CA ALA A 285 27.19 -44.11 6.49
C ALA A 285 26.12 -45.19 6.75
N LEU A 286 24.98 -44.77 7.30
CA LEU A 286 23.79 -45.61 7.50
C LEU A 286 22.75 -45.36 6.40
#